data_AF-A0ABD2QEF9-F1
#
_entry.id   AF-A0ABD2QEF9-F1
#
_cell.length_a   1.000
_cell.length_b   1.000
_cell.length_c   1.000
_cell.angle_alpha   90.00
_cell.angle_beta   90.00
_cell.angle_gamma   90.00
#
_symmetry.space_group_name_H-M   'P 1'
#
loop_
_entity.id
_entity.type
_entity.pdbx_description
1 polymer ?
#
loop_
_entity_poly.entity_id
_entity_poly.type
_entity_poly.pdbx_seq_one_letter_code
_entity_poly.pdbx_strand_id
1 'polypeptide(L)'
;MTLYGGEAVSISTALMESAMQLKILENIFSNTSKEFKQNHESSQRSVEDLITRHQEYQLYFEKIIEFNTISDEKIDSDPSQRVQVTKHILESSKDLIEKRMREQYIARVSKACSDLHNILKEASMEILEKGTFQSLEQAVNQRQIAQETVENAHKTEEELRKHIKVLKKKIDSANKAHELSVKERKEVIAHMKDQLQELKAKTLMERKYRESVCEVQLAKVKSECEEREKALTTQIKDLNDKADEERVATFETTSWLQSRMAELVSIENHWNLRSTTDMADMQHQLDVLKKSREKDLQALADLTEKYEQEKQVVVEERIREAEEKRQKEIDERNLECTRIIQDWWRTVMVRKQLGPYGKKKKGAKKKGGKKKK
;
A
#
# COMPACT_ATOMS: atom_id res chain seq x y z
N MET A 1 37.39 93.29 66.38
CA MET A 1 38.22 94.51 66.43
C MET A 1 37.27 95.69 66.47
N THR A 2 37.28 96.50 67.53
CA THR A 2 36.43 97.70 67.61
C THR A 2 37.27 98.92 67.26
N LEU A 3 36.90 99.62 66.19
CA LEU A 3 37.57 100.85 65.75
C LEU A 3 36.90 102.03 66.46
N TYR A 4 37.65 102.85 67.18
CA TYR A 4 37.15 104.06 67.84
C TYR A 4 38.07 105.26 67.59
N GLY A 5 37.48 106.46 67.45
CA GLY A 5 38.21 107.71 67.29
C GLY A 5 38.46 108.11 65.83
N GLY A 6 39.49 108.95 65.60
CA GLY A 6 39.77 109.58 64.30
C GLY A 6 40.04 108.59 63.16
N GLU A 7 40.50 107.37 63.47
CA GLU A 7 40.71 106.31 62.48
C GLU A 7 39.39 105.75 61.94
N ALA A 8 38.38 105.56 62.80
CA ALA A 8 37.05 105.10 62.37
C ALA A 8 36.34 106.14 61.49
N VAL A 9 36.51 107.43 61.82
CA VAL A 9 35.98 108.54 61.02
C VAL A 9 36.67 108.59 59.65
N SER A 10 38.00 108.51 59.62
CA SER A 10 38.78 108.51 58.36
C SER A 10 38.41 107.34 57.44
N ILE A 11 38.30 106.13 58.00
CA ILE A 11 37.92 104.92 57.25
C ILE A 11 36.48 105.02 56.76
N SER A 12 35.54 105.49 57.60
CA SER A 12 34.14 105.66 57.20
C SER A 12 34.00 106.73 56.11
N THR A 13 34.74 107.84 56.18
CA THR A 13 34.75 108.86 55.11
C THR A 13 35.29 108.32 53.80
N ALA A 14 36.36 107.53 53.82
CA ALA A 14 36.92 106.93 52.61
C ALA A 14 35.98 105.87 51.99
N LEU A 15 35.29 105.08 52.82
CA LEU A 15 34.29 104.10 52.37
C LEU A 15 33.05 104.79 51.79
N MET A 16 32.56 105.86 52.43
CA MET A 16 31.44 106.64 51.93
C MET A 16 31.80 107.35 50.61
N GLU A 17 33.00 107.92 50.50
CA GLU A 17 33.49 108.52 49.25
C GLU A 17 33.58 107.48 48.13
N SER A 18 34.09 106.28 48.42
CA SER A 18 34.11 105.14 47.49
C SER A 18 32.70 104.70 47.08
N ALA A 19 31.75 104.67 48.03
CA ALA A 19 30.34 104.38 47.75
C ALA A 19 29.71 105.45 46.85
N MET A 20 29.99 106.74 47.07
CA MET A 20 29.52 107.83 46.21
C MET A 20 30.09 107.72 44.80
N GLN A 21 31.38 107.40 44.66
CA GLN A 21 32.01 107.17 43.36
C GLN A 21 31.37 105.98 42.62
N LEU A 22 31.06 104.88 43.32
CA LEU A 22 30.31 103.76 42.75
C LEU A 22 28.88 104.14 42.34
N LYS A 23 28.23 105.05 43.07
CA LYS A 23 26.89 105.54 42.69
C LYS A 23 26.92 106.39 41.43
N ILE A 24 27.96 107.20 41.27
CA ILE A 24 28.21 107.97 40.05
C ILE A 24 28.44 107.01 38.88
N LEU A 25 29.25 105.97 39.06
CA LEU A 25 29.47 104.93 38.05
C LEU A 25 28.16 104.18 37.73
N GLU A 26 27.36 103.79 38.72
CA GLU A 26 26.05 103.16 38.52
C GLU A 26 25.10 104.05 37.70
N ASN A 27 25.09 105.36 37.97
CA ASN A 27 24.30 106.32 37.19
C ASN A 27 24.80 106.44 35.74
N ILE A 28 26.11 106.42 35.52
CA ILE A 28 26.70 106.43 34.17
C ILE A 28 26.28 105.15 33.42
N PHE A 29 26.49 103.98 34.00
CA PHE A 29 26.12 102.70 33.37
C PHE A 29 24.60 102.53 33.19
N SER A 30 23.79 103.06 34.11
CA SER A 30 22.33 103.06 34.00
C SER A 30 21.82 104.00 32.92
N ASN A 31 22.45 105.15 32.73
CA ASN A 31 22.14 106.09 31.65
C ASN A 31 22.55 105.51 30.29
N THR A 32 23.73 104.88 30.21
CA THR A 32 24.15 104.12 29.04
C THR A 32 23.14 103.00 28.74
N SER A 33 22.68 102.24 29.75
CA SER A 33 21.64 101.21 29.60
C SER A 33 20.30 101.74 29.10
N LYS A 34 19.88 102.95 29.54
CA LYS A 34 18.65 103.61 29.07
C LYS A 34 18.75 104.07 27.61
N GLU A 35 19.87 104.66 27.22
CA GLU A 35 20.16 105.01 25.81
C GLU A 35 20.18 103.75 24.93
N PHE A 36 20.72 102.63 25.44
CA PHE A 36 20.68 101.35 24.75
C PHE A 36 19.27 100.76 24.63
N LYS A 37 18.41 100.87 25.65
CA LYS A 37 17.00 100.44 25.57
C LYS A 37 16.18 101.23 24.55
N GLN A 38 16.40 102.54 24.45
CA GLN A 38 15.75 103.38 23.44
C GLN A 38 16.22 103.04 22.01
N ASN A 39 17.49 102.63 21.87
CA ASN A 39 18.04 102.05 20.64
C ASN A 39 17.67 100.56 20.42
N HIS A 40 17.18 99.86 21.45
CA HIS A 40 16.71 98.48 21.36
C HIS A 40 15.30 98.47 20.77
N GLU A 41 14.39 99.36 21.16
CA GLU A 41 13.04 99.44 20.57
C GLU A 41 13.07 99.70 19.06
N SER A 42 13.99 100.56 18.60
CA SER A 42 14.22 100.81 17.16
C SER A 42 14.89 99.63 16.45
N SER A 43 15.76 98.87 17.13
CA SER A 43 16.34 97.64 16.58
C SER A 43 15.36 96.46 16.60
N GLN A 44 14.45 96.39 17.57
CA GLN A 44 13.47 95.33 17.73
C GLN A 44 12.40 95.43 16.64
N ARG A 45 11.98 96.66 16.30
CA ARG A 45 11.20 96.94 15.08
C ARG A 45 11.93 96.51 13.81
N SER A 46 13.24 96.79 13.70
CA SER A 46 14.04 96.33 12.56
C SER A 46 14.18 94.81 12.49
N VAL A 47 14.18 94.10 13.63
CA VAL A 47 14.21 92.63 13.72
C VAL A 47 12.85 92.03 13.39
N GLU A 48 11.76 92.64 13.88
CA GLU A 48 10.40 92.26 13.51
C GLU A 48 10.20 92.41 12.00
N ASP A 49 10.60 93.53 11.39
CA ASP A 49 10.57 93.73 9.93
C ASP A 49 11.40 92.68 9.17
N LEU A 50 12.55 92.26 9.72
CA LEU A 50 13.40 91.23 9.13
C LEU A 50 12.80 89.82 9.25
N ILE A 51 12.16 89.52 10.38
CA ILE A 51 11.45 88.26 10.60
C ILE A 51 10.23 88.18 9.69
N THR A 52 9.46 89.27 9.55
CA THR A 52 8.32 89.34 8.64
C THR A 52 8.78 89.12 7.20
N ARG A 53 9.86 89.78 6.75
CA ARG A 53 10.47 89.50 5.43
C ARG A 53 10.92 88.04 5.29
N HIS A 54 11.55 87.46 6.31
CA HIS A 54 11.98 86.07 6.26
C HIS A 54 10.80 85.09 6.19
N GLN A 55 9.72 85.35 6.92
CA GLN A 55 8.48 84.58 6.85
C GLN A 55 7.81 84.71 5.48
N GLU A 56 7.80 85.91 4.87
CA GLU A 56 7.34 86.12 3.50
C GLU A 56 8.17 85.30 2.50
N TYR A 57 9.50 85.27 2.65
CA TYR A 57 10.36 84.43 1.81
C TYR A 57 10.19 82.94 2.07
N GLN A 58 9.96 82.51 3.32
CA GLN A 58 9.66 81.12 3.63
C GLN A 58 8.34 80.68 2.99
N LEU A 59 7.29 81.49 3.09
CA LEU A 59 6.02 81.24 2.41
C LEU A 59 6.20 81.20 0.89
N TYR A 60 7.04 82.08 0.33
CA TYR A 60 7.39 82.04 -1.09
C TYR A 60 8.12 80.74 -1.48
N PHE A 61 9.07 80.26 -0.66
CA PHE A 61 9.78 78.99 -0.90
C PHE A 61 8.90 77.77 -0.68
N GLU A 62 8.04 77.77 0.31
CA GLU A 62 7.07 76.71 0.59
C GLU A 62 6.10 76.58 -0.58
N LYS A 63 5.65 77.72 -1.14
CA LYS A 63 4.83 77.78 -2.36
C LYS A 63 5.57 77.29 -3.61
N ILE A 64 6.89 77.50 -3.70
CA ILE A 64 7.73 76.92 -4.78
C ILE A 64 7.92 75.42 -4.59
N ILE A 65 8.11 74.94 -3.35
CA ILE A 65 8.25 73.52 -3.04
C ILE A 65 6.93 72.78 -3.32
N GLU A 66 5.78 73.36 -2.97
CA GLU A 66 4.45 72.85 -3.32
C GLU A 66 4.18 72.83 -4.83
N PHE A 67 4.78 73.76 -5.59
CA PHE A 67 4.67 73.76 -7.05
C PHE A 67 5.60 72.70 -7.68
N ASN A 68 6.78 72.48 -7.11
CA ASN A 68 7.77 71.49 -7.57
C ASN A 68 7.42 70.05 -7.21
N THR A 69 6.57 69.79 -6.22
CA THR A 69 6.04 68.43 -5.99
C THR A 69 5.07 67.97 -7.08
N ILE A 70 4.65 68.86 -7.99
CA ILE A 70 3.71 68.56 -9.10
C ILE A 70 4.38 68.60 -10.48
N SER A 71 5.60 69.12 -10.64
CA SER A 71 6.31 69.04 -11.93
C SER A 71 7.83 69.08 -11.77
N ASP A 72 8.49 68.06 -12.31
CA ASP A 72 9.92 67.81 -12.27
C ASP A 72 10.65 68.63 -13.37
N GLU A 73 10.47 69.95 -13.37
CA GLU A 73 11.23 70.87 -14.24
C GLU A 73 12.10 71.83 -13.42
N LYS A 74 13.41 71.81 -13.73
CA LYS A 74 14.45 72.69 -13.20
C LYS A 74 14.08 74.16 -13.38
N ILE A 75 13.85 74.87 -12.27
CA ILE A 75 13.91 76.33 -12.23
C ILE A 75 15.25 76.75 -11.62
N ASP A 76 16.07 77.35 -12.48
CA ASP A 76 17.30 78.05 -12.14
C ASP A 76 16.98 79.33 -11.34
N SER A 77 17.01 79.24 -10.02
CA SER A 77 17.03 80.43 -9.16
C SER A 77 18.49 80.78 -8.85
N ASP A 78 18.94 81.95 -9.31
CA ASP A 78 20.30 82.48 -9.14
C ASP A 78 20.84 82.27 -7.71
N PRO A 79 21.87 81.41 -7.53
CA PRO A 79 22.53 81.18 -6.24
C PRO A 79 23.11 82.47 -5.61
N SER A 80 23.39 83.49 -6.42
CA SER A 80 24.03 84.73 -5.99
C SER A 80 23.14 85.58 -5.07
N GLN A 81 21.82 85.66 -5.36
CA GLN A 81 20.88 86.38 -4.50
C GLN A 81 20.66 85.67 -3.16
N ARG A 82 20.63 84.33 -3.14
CA ARG A 82 20.52 83.53 -1.90
C ARG A 82 21.73 83.74 -1.00
N VAL A 83 22.93 83.77 -1.56
CA VAL A 83 24.18 83.98 -0.80
C VAL A 83 24.24 85.40 -0.22
N GLN A 84 23.81 86.43 -0.95
CA GLN A 84 23.80 87.81 -0.46
C GLN A 84 22.81 88.02 0.70
N VAL A 85 21.59 87.47 0.62
CA VAL A 85 20.60 87.56 1.70
C VAL A 85 21.07 86.77 2.92
N THR A 86 21.62 85.57 2.73
CA THR A 86 22.15 84.76 3.84
C THR A 86 23.33 85.45 4.51
N LYS A 87 24.19 86.13 3.75
CA LYS A 87 25.32 86.92 4.28
C LYS A 87 24.83 88.12 5.10
N HIS A 88 23.86 88.88 4.59
CA HIS A 88 23.26 90.01 5.31
C HIS A 88 22.55 89.57 6.60
N ILE A 89 21.86 88.43 6.59
CA ILE A 89 21.25 87.83 7.79
C ILE A 89 22.34 87.42 8.79
N LEU A 90 23.44 86.84 8.33
CA LEU A 90 24.55 86.43 9.21
C LEU A 90 25.24 87.64 9.85
N GLU A 91 25.49 88.70 9.08
CA GLU A 91 26.09 89.96 9.54
C GLU A 91 25.17 90.68 10.52
N SER A 92 23.88 90.83 10.20
CA SER A 92 22.88 91.41 11.10
C SER A 92 22.69 90.57 12.38
N SER A 93 22.75 89.24 12.28
CA SER A 93 22.67 88.34 13.44
C SER A 93 23.90 88.46 14.36
N LYS A 94 25.10 88.66 13.78
CA LYS A 94 26.32 88.90 14.56
C LYS A 94 26.22 90.20 15.35
N ASP A 95 25.75 91.28 14.72
CA ASP A 95 25.58 92.58 15.37
C ASP A 95 24.57 92.53 16.52
N LEU A 96 23.48 91.78 16.34
CA LEU A 96 22.46 91.55 17.39
C LEU A 96 23.01 90.74 18.56
N ILE A 97 23.80 89.69 18.28
CA ILE A 97 24.45 88.88 19.33
C ILE A 97 25.43 89.76 20.11
N GLU A 98 26.25 90.56 19.42
CA GLU A 98 27.23 91.43 20.06
C GLU A 98 26.55 92.53 20.90
N LYS A 99 25.44 93.10 20.42
CA LYS A 99 24.64 94.09 21.16
C LYS A 99 23.99 93.47 22.41
N ARG A 100 23.41 92.27 22.30
CA ARG A 100 22.83 91.54 23.44
C ARG A 100 23.87 91.18 24.50
N MET A 101 25.08 90.80 24.08
CA MET A 101 26.19 90.53 25.00
C MET A 101 26.64 91.80 25.74
N ARG A 102 26.70 92.95 25.03
CA ARG A 102 26.99 94.25 25.64
C ARG A 102 25.92 94.66 26.65
N GLU A 103 24.64 94.48 26.34
CA GLU A 103 23.53 94.76 27.26
C GLU A 103 23.59 93.91 28.53
N GLN A 104 23.85 92.61 28.39
CA GLN A 104 24.02 91.72 29.55
C GLN A 104 25.24 92.09 30.40
N TYR A 105 26.33 92.50 29.76
CA TYR A 105 27.52 92.98 30.47
C TYR A 105 27.22 94.26 31.26
N ILE A 106 26.60 95.26 30.64
CA ILE A 106 26.22 96.52 31.29
C ILE A 106 25.25 96.25 32.45
N ALA A 107 24.27 95.37 32.27
CA ALA A 107 23.34 94.99 33.34
C ALA A 107 24.03 94.31 34.52
N ARG A 108 25.00 93.42 34.27
CA ARG A 108 25.79 92.77 35.32
C ARG A 108 26.68 93.75 36.08
N VAL A 109 27.37 94.64 35.35
CA VAL A 109 28.22 95.67 35.94
C VAL A 109 27.39 96.64 36.78
N SER A 110 26.25 97.11 36.26
CA SER A 110 25.34 97.98 37.00
C SER A 110 24.83 97.32 38.28
N LYS A 111 24.44 96.03 38.24
CA LYS A 111 24.02 95.29 39.43
C LYS A 111 25.16 95.17 40.44
N ALA A 112 26.36 94.80 39.99
CA ALA A 112 27.53 94.69 40.86
C ALA A 112 27.91 96.04 41.51
N CYS A 113 27.81 97.15 40.77
CA CYS A 113 28.03 98.49 41.31
C CYS A 113 27.00 98.87 42.37
N SER A 114 25.72 98.56 42.15
CA SER A 114 24.65 98.80 43.13
C SER A 114 24.84 97.95 44.39
N ASP A 115 25.17 96.66 44.24
CA ASP A 115 25.38 95.75 45.36
C ASP A 115 26.59 96.19 46.20
N LEU A 116 27.71 96.57 45.55
CA LEU A 116 28.90 97.10 46.23
C LEU A 116 28.64 98.46 46.89
N HIS A 117 27.87 99.35 46.25
CA HIS A 117 27.46 100.62 46.83
C HIS A 117 26.71 100.41 48.15
N ASN A 118 25.74 99.48 48.15
CA ASN A 118 24.95 99.17 49.35
C ASN A 118 25.83 98.58 50.47
N ILE A 119 26.71 97.61 50.15
CA ILE A 119 27.62 96.99 51.13
C ILE A 119 28.59 98.03 51.73
N LEU A 120 29.19 98.90 50.91
CA LEU A 120 30.11 99.93 51.40
C LEU A 120 29.41 101.02 52.22
N LYS A 121 28.18 101.38 51.85
CA LYS A 121 27.35 102.32 52.60
C LYS A 121 26.94 101.73 53.96
N GLU A 122 26.50 100.48 53.98
CA GLU A 122 26.16 99.76 55.22
C GLU A 122 27.38 99.61 56.14
N ALA A 123 28.55 99.26 55.59
CA ALA A 123 29.80 99.18 56.35
C ALA A 123 30.25 100.54 56.89
N SER A 124 30.12 101.62 56.11
CA SER A 124 30.44 102.99 56.55
C SER A 124 29.55 103.45 57.71
N MET A 125 28.24 103.16 57.66
CA MET A 125 27.31 103.45 58.75
C MET A 125 27.60 102.57 59.98
N GLU A 126 27.88 101.28 59.79
CA GLU A 126 28.19 100.35 60.90
C GLU A 126 29.48 100.75 61.64
N ILE A 127 30.53 101.16 60.91
CA ILE A 127 31.79 101.64 61.50
C ILE A 127 31.57 102.94 62.28
N LEU A 128 30.70 103.84 61.80
CA LEU A 128 30.42 105.12 62.45
C LEU A 128 29.56 104.95 63.72
N GLU A 129 28.56 104.07 63.69
CA GLU A 129 27.58 103.91 64.77
C GLU A 129 28.03 102.91 65.85
N LYS A 130 28.69 101.82 65.45
CA LYS A 130 28.97 100.65 66.33
C LYS A 130 30.46 100.31 66.42
N GLY A 131 31.31 100.91 65.58
CA GLY A 131 32.75 100.63 65.52
C GLY A 131 33.09 99.22 65.02
N THR A 132 32.14 98.53 64.36
CA THR A 132 32.26 97.16 63.84
C THR A 132 32.11 97.12 62.31
N PHE A 133 32.54 96.02 61.69
CA PHE A 133 32.48 95.80 60.22
C PHE A 133 31.87 94.44 59.86
N GLN A 134 30.98 93.92 60.71
CA GLN A 134 30.41 92.58 60.55
C GLN A 134 29.54 92.44 59.30
N SER A 135 28.89 93.52 58.83
CA SER A 135 28.13 93.52 57.57
C SER A 135 29.01 93.19 56.36
N LEU A 136 30.21 93.80 56.29
CA LEU A 136 31.19 93.54 55.23
C LEU A 136 31.75 92.11 55.35
N GLU A 137 32.07 91.65 56.55
CA GLU A 137 32.54 90.28 56.80
C GLU A 137 31.49 89.22 56.40
N GLN A 138 30.22 89.44 56.75
CA GLN A 138 29.11 88.58 56.34
C GLN A 138 28.92 88.59 54.82
N ALA A 139 28.96 89.75 54.16
CA ALA A 139 28.84 89.86 52.71
C ALA A 139 29.99 89.14 51.98
N VAL A 140 31.22 89.25 52.49
CA VAL A 140 32.38 88.53 51.95
C VAL A 140 32.23 87.02 52.15
N ASN A 141 31.85 86.56 53.34
CA ASN A 141 31.63 85.15 53.62
C ASN A 141 30.48 84.56 52.78
N GLN A 142 29.37 85.27 52.63
CA GLN A 142 28.27 84.87 51.75
C GLN A 142 28.71 84.78 50.29
N ARG A 143 29.52 85.74 49.82
CA ARG A 143 30.08 85.73 48.46
C ARG A 143 31.06 84.57 48.26
N GLN A 144 31.85 84.23 49.28
CA GLN A 144 32.75 83.08 49.25
C GLN A 144 31.97 81.76 49.20
N ILE A 145 30.95 81.58 50.06
CA ILE A 145 30.07 80.41 50.03
C ILE A 145 29.38 80.29 48.67
N ALA A 146 28.84 81.40 48.13
CA ALA A 146 28.23 81.41 46.81
C ALA A 146 29.23 81.01 45.71
N GLN A 147 30.48 81.50 45.79
CA GLN A 147 31.54 81.11 44.86
C GLN A 147 31.86 79.61 44.95
N GLU A 148 32.03 79.07 46.15
CA GLU A 148 32.30 77.64 46.37
C GLU A 148 31.15 76.75 45.86
N THR A 149 29.89 77.17 46.04
CA THR A 149 28.74 76.43 45.49
C THR A 149 28.74 76.41 43.97
N VAL A 150 29.10 77.53 43.32
CA VAL A 150 29.22 77.62 41.86
C VAL A 150 30.38 76.76 41.36
N GLU A 151 31.52 76.77 42.04
CA GLU A 151 32.67 75.93 41.69
C GLU A 151 32.35 74.42 41.83
N ASN A 152 31.66 74.03 42.89
CA ASN A 152 31.21 72.65 43.08
C ASN A 152 30.15 72.23 42.06
N ALA A 153 29.22 73.14 41.73
CA ALA A 153 28.26 72.92 40.66
C ALA A 153 28.96 72.76 39.30
N HIS A 154 30.03 73.54 39.05
CA HIS A 154 30.81 73.42 37.82
C HIS A 154 31.55 72.08 37.71
N LYS A 155 32.20 71.63 38.79
CA LYS A 155 32.89 70.32 38.82
C LYS A 155 31.92 69.16 38.59
N THR A 156 30.79 69.16 39.28
CA THR A 156 29.76 68.11 39.11
C THR A 156 29.16 68.12 37.70
N GLU A 157 28.95 69.29 37.11
CA GLU A 157 28.48 69.42 35.74
C GLU A 157 29.50 68.86 34.72
N GLU A 158 30.78 69.13 34.91
CA GLU A 158 31.85 68.60 34.06
C GLU A 158 31.95 67.07 34.16
N GLU A 159 31.83 66.52 35.36
CA GLU A 159 31.78 65.08 35.60
C GLU A 159 30.57 64.43 34.94
N LEU A 160 29.37 65.02 35.07
CA LEU A 160 28.16 64.55 34.41
C LEU A 160 28.31 64.59 32.88
N ARG A 161 28.91 65.65 32.32
CA ARG A 161 29.21 65.73 30.88
C ARG A 161 30.12 64.59 30.43
N LYS A 162 31.18 64.29 31.20
CA LYS A 162 32.09 63.16 30.93
C LYS A 162 31.33 61.84 30.97
N HIS A 163 30.48 61.62 31.98
CA HIS A 163 29.64 60.42 32.09
C HIS A 163 28.67 60.28 30.92
N ILE A 164 27.95 61.34 30.56
CA ILE A 164 27.05 61.36 29.40
C ILE A 164 27.82 61.01 28.12
N LYS A 165 29.02 61.55 27.92
CA LYS A 165 29.85 61.24 26.75
C LYS A 165 30.23 59.76 26.69
N VAL A 166 30.59 59.16 27.82
CA VAL A 166 30.89 57.72 27.91
C VAL A 166 29.64 56.88 27.65
N LEU A 167 28.50 57.24 28.23
CA LEU A 167 27.24 56.53 28.02
C LEU A 167 26.79 56.59 26.56
N LYS A 168 26.88 57.75 25.91
CA LYS A 168 26.61 57.89 24.46
C LYS A 168 27.48 56.95 23.64
N LYS A 169 28.79 56.91 23.90
CA LYS A 169 29.70 55.97 23.22
C LYS A 169 29.32 54.51 23.45
N LYS A 170 28.92 54.14 24.68
CA LYS A 170 28.47 52.77 24.98
C LYS A 170 27.21 52.43 24.20
N ILE A 171 26.23 53.34 24.15
CA ILE A 171 25.00 53.17 23.37
C ILE A 171 25.33 53.00 21.88
N ASP A 172 26.18 53.86 21.31
CA ASP A 172 26.56 53.76 19.90
C ASP A 172 27.28 52.44 19.59
N SER A 173 28.17 51.99 20.49
CA SER A 173 28.85 50.70 20.32
C SER A 173 27.89 49.51 20.41
N ALA A 174 26.92 49.56 21.34
CA ALA A 174 25.90 48.52 21.50
C ALA A 174 24.96 48.47 20.30
N ASN A 175 24.55 49.63 19.77
CA ASN A 175 23.72 49.72 18.57
C ASN A 175 24.44 49.14 17.34
N LYS A 176 25.73 49.47 17.15
CA LYS A 176 26.54 48.89 16.06
C LYS A 176 26.68 47.38 16.17
N ALA A 177 26.94 46.87 17.37
CA ALA A 177 27.03 45.43 17.61
C ALA A 177 25.68 44.74 17.35
N HIS A 178 24.58 45.36 17.77
CA HIS A 178 23.24 44.85 17.51
C HIS A 178 22.91 44.84 16.00
N GLU A 179 23.19 45.92 15.28
CA GLU A 179 23.01 45.99 13.83
C GLU A 179 23.79 44.90 13.09
N LEU A 180 25.04 44.64 13.51
CA LEU A 180 25.86 43.59 12.93
C LEU A 180 25.24 42.20 13.19
N SER A 181 24.83 41.92 14.43
CA SER A 181 24.16 40.65 14.76
C SER A 181 22.84 40.47 14.01
N VAL A 182 22.07 41.55 13.79
CA VAL A 182 20.84 41.49 12.98
C VAL A 182 21.16 41.18 11.52
N LYS A 183 22.23 41.74 10.95
CA LYS A 183 22.67 41.42 9.58
C LYS A 183 23.09 39.95 9.45
N GLU A 184 23.94 39.46 10.34
CA GLU A 184 24.36 38.05 10.38
C GLU A 184 23.17 37.10 10.47
N ARG A 185 22.21 37.38 11.36
CA ARG A 185 21.00 36.57 11.49
C ARG A 185 20.14 36.61 10.23
N LYS A 186 20.03 37.75 9.55
CA LYS A 186 19.31 37.86 8.27
C LYS A 186 19.96 37.02 7.18
N GLU A 187 21.30 37.01 7.12
CA GLU A 187 22.05 36.18 6.18
C GLU A 187 21.83 34.68 6.45
N VAL A 188 21.85 34.26 7.71
CA VAL A 188 21.55 32.87 8.10
C VAL A 188 20.11 32.49 7.73
N ILE A 189 19.14 33.37 7.97
CA ILE A 189 17.74 33.14 7.58
C ILE A 189 17.61 32.99 6.06
N ALA A 190 18.30 33.83 5.27
CA ALA A 190 18.32 33.73 3.82
C ALA A 190 18.92 32.40 3.36
N HIS A 191 20.08 32.02 3.89
CA HIS A 191 20.73 30.75 3.56
C HIS A 191 19.86 29.54 3.90
N MET A 192 19.25 29.51 5.10
CA MET A 192 18.34 28.44 5.50
C MET A 192 17.10 28.37 4.62
N LYS A 193 16.58 29.52 4.17
CA LYS A 193 15.44 29.56 3.25
C LYS A 193 15.79 28.96 1.88
N ASP A 194 16.97 29.26 1.37
CA ASP A 194 17.46 28.71 0.11
C ASP A 194 17.65 27.19 0.20
N GLN A 195 18.29 26.70 1.28
CA GLN A 195 18.43 25.27 1.54
C GLN A 195 17.07 24.55 1.65
N LEU A 196 16.10 25.17 2.32
CA LEU A 196 14.76 24.62 2.44
C LEU A 196 14.05 24.55 1.09
N GLN A 197 14.24 25.55 0.23
CA GLN A 197 13.67 25.56 -1.11
C GLN A 197 14.33 24.51 -2.02
N GLU A 198 15.65 24.36 -1.94
CA GLU A 198 16.40 23.31 -2.64
C GLU A 198 15.94 21.91 -2.23
N LEU A 199 15.84 21.65 -0.91
CA LEU A 199 15.35 20.38 -0.38
C LEU A 199 13.92 20.08 -0.84
N LYS A 200 13.02 21.08 -0.81
CA LYS A 200 11.65 20.92 -1.32
C LYS A 200 11.64 20.55 -2.80
N ALA A 201 12.43 21.23 -3.62
CA ALA A 201 12.54 20.93 -5.05
C ALA A 201 13.09 19.51 -5.29
N LYS A 202 14.15 19.14 -4.57
CA LYS A 202 14.76 17.80 -4.64
C LYS A 202 13.78 16.71 -4.22
N THR A 203 13.11 16.86 -3.08
CA THR A 203 12.13 15.87 -2.60
C THR A 203 10.94 15.72 -3.55
N LEU A 204 10.45 16.81 -4.15
CA LEU A 204 9.37 16.75 -5.14
C LEU A 204 9.80 15.99 -6.41
N MET A 205 11.02 16.25 -6.90
CA MET A 205 11.56 15.53 -8.05
C MET A 205 11.79 14.04 -7.74
N GLU A 206 12.37 13.72 -6.59
CA GLU A 206 12.56 12.34 -6.14
C GLU A 206 11.24 11.60 -5.96
N ARG A 207 10.19 12.29 -5.48
CA ARG A 207 8.85 11.71 -5.37
C ARG A 207 8.30 11.36 -6.74
N LYS A 208 8.30 12.31 -7.68
CA LYS A 208 7.83 12.08 -9.06
C LYS A 208 8.59 10.95 -9.75
N TYR A 209 9.91 10.92 -9.57
CA TYR A 209 10.74 9.85 -10.10
C TYR A 209 10.35 8.49 -9.51
N ARG A 210 10.19 8.40 -8.19
CA ARG A 210 9.75 7.16 -7.52
C ARG A 210 8.35 6.72 -7.96
N GLU A 211 7.41 7.65 -8.06
CA GLU A 211 6.05 7.39 -8.55
C GLU A 211 6.11 6.80 -9.96
N SER A 212 6.83 7.43 -10.88
CA SER A 212 7.01 6.93 -12.25
C SER A 212 7.67 5.55 -12.31
N VAL A 213 8.70 5.31 -11.50
CA VAL A 213 9.35 3.98 -11.43
C VAL A 213 8.38 2.92 -10.91
N CYS A 214 7.62 3.23 -9.86
CA CYS A 214 6.60 2.32 -9.32
C CYS A 214 5.49 2.03 -10.35
N GLU A 215 5.01 3.03 -11.07
CA GLU A 215 4.01 2.87 -12.13
C GLU A 215 4.50 1.95 -13.25
N VAL A 216 5.73 2.16 -13.74
CA VAL A 216 6.34 1.31 -14.77
C VAL A 216 6.51 -0.12 -14.26
N GLN A 217 6.98 -0.30 -13.02
CA GLN A 217 7.16 -1.63 -12.44
C GLN A 217 5.82 -2.36 -12.27
N LEU A 218 4.77 -1.64 -11.82
CA LEU A 218 3.42 -2.19 -11.68
C LEU A 218 2.86 -2.58 -13.05
N ALA A 219 3.00 -1.72 -14.07
CA ALA A 219 2.59 -2.00 -15.44
C ALA A 219 3.30 -3.24 -16.00
N LYS A 220 4.62 -3.36 -15.78
CA LYS A 220 5.41 -4.53 -16.19
C LYS A 220 4.89 -5.81 -15.52
N VAL A 221 4.78 -5.81 -14.19
CA VAL A 221 4.29 -6.99 -13.44
C VAL A 221 2.88 -7.36 -13.88
N LYS A 222 2.01 -6.38 -14.10
CA LYS A 222 0.65 -6.61 -14.60
C LYS A 222 0.67 -7.28 -15.98
N SER A 223 1.48 -6.77 -16.92
CA SER A 223 1.63 -7.38 -18.25
C SER A 223 2.15 -8.82 -18.17
N GLU A 224 3.17 -9.08 -17.36
CA GLU A 224 3.73 -10.43 -17.15
C GLU A 224 2.70 -11.39 -16.54
N CYS A 225 1.87 -10.90 -15.60
CA CYS A 225 0.77 -11.68 -15.04
C CYS A 225 -0.29 -11.98 -16.10
N GLU A 226 -0.74 -10.99 -16.86
CA GLU A 226 -1.74 -11.18 -17.93
C GLU A 226 -1.25 -12.15 -19.01
N GLU A 227 0.02 -12.08 -19.41
CA GLU A 227 0.62 -13.03 -20.36
C GLU A 227 0.64 -14.45 -19.80
N ARG A 228 1.02 -14.61 -18.53
CA ARG A 228 1.03 -15.93 -17.86
C ARG A 228 -0.37 -16.48 -17.70
N GLU A 229 -1.34 -15.66 -17.32
CA GLU A 229 -2.75 -16.03 -17.23
C GLU A 229 -3.32 -16.46 -18.58
N LYS A 230 -3.01 -15.72 -19.66
CA LYS A 230 -3.39 -16.11 -21.03
C LYS A 230 -2.77 -17.44 -21.43
N ALA A 231 -1.48 -17.65 -21.17
CA ALA A 231 -0.80 -18.90 -21.48
C ALA A 231 -1.43 -20.09 -20.74
N LEU A 232 -1.70 -19.95 -19.45
CA LEU A 232 -2.38 -20.99 -18.65
C LEU A 232 -3.81 -21.24 -19.16
N THR A 233 -4.55 -20.18 -19.52
CA THR A 233 -5.90 -20.30 -20.04
C THR A 233 -5.92 -21.05 -21.38
N THR A 234 -4.96 -20.77 -22.27
CA THR A 234 -4.80 -21.52 -23.52
C THR A 234 -4.46 -22.98 -23.23
N GLN A 235 -3.53 -23.26 -22.32
CA GLN A 235 -3.17 -24.63 -21.95
C GLN A 235 -4.36 -25.40 -21.36
N ILE A 236 -5.20 -24.76 -20.54
CA ILE A 236 -6.42 -25.36 -20.00
C ILE A 236 -7.39 -25.71 -21.13
N LYS A 237 -7.58 -24.81 -22.11
CA LYS A 237 -8.43 -25.08 -23.28
C LYS A 237 -7.89 -26.25 -24.09
N ASP A 238 -6.61 -26.25 -24.44
CA ASP A 238 -5.98 -27.34 -25.20
C ASP A 238 -6.11 -28.69 -24.48
N LEU A 239 -5.98 -28.71 -23.15
CA LEU A 239 -6.16 -29.92 -22.35
C LEU A 239 -7.61 -30.38 -22.30
N ASN A 240 -8.57 -29.45 -22.20
CA ASN A 240 -9.99 -29.78 -22.25
C ASN A 240 -10.39 -30.34 -23.62
N ASP A 241 -9.90 -29.73 -24.71
CA ASP A 241 -10.18 -30.20 -26.07
C ASP A 241 -9.65 -31.63 -26.25
N LYS A 242 -8.42 -31.91 -25.80
CA LYS A 242 -7.85 -33.28 -25.80
C LYS A 242 -8.65 -34.26 -24.94
N ALA A 243 -9.12 -33.82 -23.78
CA ALA A 243 -9.93 -34.66 -22.90
C ALA A 243 -11.30 -34.98 -23.52
N ASP A 244 -11.91 -34.01 -24.21
CA ASP A 244 -13.17 -34.20 -24.93
C ASP A 244 -12.98 -35.12 -26.15
N GLU A 245 -11.89 -34.97 -26.92
CA GLU A 245 -11.51 -35.89 -28.00
C GLU A 245 -11.35 -37.33 -27.49
N GLU A 246 -10.59 -37.53 -26.40
CA GLU A 246 -10.39 -38.84 -25.79
C GLU A 246 -11.71 -39.44 -25.28
N ARG A 247 -12.59 -38.61 -24.71
CA ARG A 247 -13.92 -39.04 -24.25
C ARG A 247 -14.77 -39.54 -25.42
N VAL A 248 -14.76 -38.83 -26.55
CA VAL A 248 -15.50 -39.25 -27.76
C VAL A 248 -14.91 -40.55 -28.32
N ALA A 249 -13.59 -40.64 -28.49
CA ALA A 249 -12.94 -41.85 -28.99
C ALA A 249 -13.19 -43.06 -28.08
N THR A 250 -13.16 -42.87 -26.76
CA THR A 250 -13.50 -43.92 -25.78
C THR A 250 -14.95 -44.35 -25.92
N PHE A 251 -15.88 -43.40 -26.05
CA PHE A 251 -17.30 -43.69 -26.22
C PHE A 251 -17.56 -44.48 -27.51
N GLU A 252 -17.00 -44.04 -28.64
CA GLU A 252 -17.14 -44.72 -29.94
C GLU A 252 -16.55 -46.13 -29.90
N THR A 253 -15.34 -46.29 -29.35
CA THR A 253 -14.69 -47.59 -29.20
C THR A 253 -15.51 -48.54 -28.34
N THR A 254 -16.02 -48.04 -27.21
CA THR A 254 -16.83 -48.84 -26.29
C THR A 254 -18.16 -49.24 -26.93
N SER A 255 -18.83 -48.30 -27.62
CA SER A 255 -20.08 -48.57 -28.33
C SER A 255 -19.90 -49.60 -29.45
N TRP A 256 -18.81 -49.49 -30.22
CA TRP A 256 -18.46 -50.45 -31.25
C TRP A 256 -18.19 -51.84 -30.67
N LEU A 257 -17.39 -51.93 -29.61
CA LEU A 257 -17.10 -53.19 -28.92
C LEU A 257 -18.37 -53.84 -28.36
N GLN A 258 -19.25 -53.06 -27.72
CA GLN A 258 -20.53 -53.54 -27.20
C GLN A 258 -21.42 -54.09 -28.32
N SER A 259 -21.53 -53.36 -29.44
CA SER A 259 -22.31 -53.79 -30.60
C SER A 259 -21.76 -55.09 -31.21
N ARG A 260 -20.43 -55.18 -31.35
CA ARG A 260 -19.76 -56.39 -31.86
C ARG A 260 -19.93 -57.58 -30.92
N MET A 261 -19.86 -57.35 -29.61
CA MET A 261 -20.07 -58.39 -28.62
C MET A 261 -21.52 -58.90 -28.66
N ALA A 262 -22.50 -58.01 -28.78
CA ALA A 262 -23.90 -58.40 -28.95
C ALA A 262 -24.14 -59.24 -30.22
N GLU A 263 -23.50 -58.87 -31.35
CA GLU A 263 -23.54 -59.64 -32.59
C GLU A 263 -22.95 -61.05 -32.41
N LEU A 264 -21.76 -61.15 -31.79
CA LEU A 264 -21.11 -62.43 -31.53
C LEU A 264 -21.95 -63.33 -30.62
N VAL A 265 -22.55 -62.77 -29.57
CA VAL A 265 -23.47 -63.51 -28.68
C VAL A 265 -24.69 -63.99 -29.45
N SER A 266 -25.24 -63.18 -30.36
CA SER A 266 -26.35 -63.62 -31.21
C SER A 266 -25.97 -64.77 -32.14
N ILE A 267 -24.77 -64.73 -32.73
CA ILE A 267 -24.24 -65.80 -33.59
C ILE A 267 -23.99 -67.06 -32.78
N GLU A 268 -23.37 -66.95 -31.60
CA GLU A 268 -23.14 -68.06 -30.68
C GLU A 268 -24.47 -68.72 -30.27
N ASN A 269 -25.47 -67.92 -29.88
CA ASN A 269 -26.79 -68.42 -29.54
C ASN A 269 -27.45 -69.15 -30.72
N HIS A 270 -27.32 -68.63 -31.96
CA HIS A 270 -27.82 -69.30 -33.15
C HIS A 270 -27.17 -70.67 -33.37
N TRP A 271 -25.84 -70.74 -33.29
CA TRP A 271 -25.10 -72.00 -33.48
C TRP A 271 -25.33 -73.00 -32.35
N ASN A 272 -25.42 -72.54 -31.10
CA ASN A 272 -25.78 -73.38 -29.97
C ASN A 272 -27.18 -73.97 -30.15
N LEU A 273 -28.17 -73.13 -30.49
CA LEU A 273 -29.53 -73.59 -30.74
C LEU A 273 -29.54 -74.62 -31.87
N ARG A 274 -28.95 -74.31 -33.02
CA ARG A 274 -28.86 -75.24 -34.15
C ARG A 274 -28.19 -76.56 -33.77
N SER A 275 -27.05 -76.52 -33.09
CA SER A 275 -26.34 -77.71 -32.63
C SER A 275 -27.21 -78.55 -31.69
N THR A 276 -27.92 -77.93 -30.74
CA THR A 276 -28.84 -78.65 -29.85
C THR A 276 -30.01 -79.28 -30.60
N THR A 277 -30.57 -78.59 -31.60
CA THR A 277 -31.64 -79.13 -32.45
C THR A 277 -31.12 -80.29 -33.30
N ASP A 278 -29.99 -80.12 -33.99
CA ASP A 278 -29.38 -81.15 -34.84
C ASP A 278 -29.01 -82.40 -33.99
N MET A 279 -28.49 -82.21 -32.77
CA MET A 279 -28.23 -83.30 -31.83
C MET A 279 -29.53 -84.01 -31.39
N ALA A 280 -30.59 -83.26 -31.10
CA ALA A 280 -31.89 -83.83 -30.73
C ALA A 280 -32.51 -84.63 -31.90
N ASP A 281 -32.41 -84.11 -33.12
CA ASP A 281 -32.90 -84.78 -34.34
C ASP A 281 -32.10 -86.05 -34.63
N MET A 282 -30.77 -86.02 -34.53
CA MET A 282 -29.92 -87.20 -34.69
C MET A 282 -30.18 -88.23 -33.61
N GLN A 283 -30.37 -87.80 -32.36
CA GLN A 283 -30.74 -88.69 -31.26
C GLN A 283 -32.10 -89.34 -31.51
N HIS A 284 -33.08 -88.57 -31.99
CA HIS A 284 -34.39 -89.11 -32.38
C HIS A 284 -34.29 -90.13 -33.52
N GLN A 285 -33.52 -89.83 -34.58
CA GLN A 285 -33.27 -90.77 -35.68
C GLN A 285 -32.60 -92.07 -35.19
N LEU A 286 -31.59 -91.96 -34.32
CA LEU A 286 -30.96 -93.12 -33.70
C LEU A 286 -31.96 -93.96 -32.89
N ASP A 287 -32.84 -93.32 -32.13
CA ASP A 287 -33.84 -94.03 -31.34
C ASP A 287 -34.92 -94.71 -32.20
N VAL A 288 -35.30 -94.09 -33.32
CA VAL A 288 -36.17 -94.72 -34.33
C VAL A 288 -35.50 -95.94 -34.95
N LEU A 289 -34.23 -95.83 -35.37
CA LEU A 289 -33.46 -96.94 -35.95
C LEU A 289 -33.24 -98.07 -34.94
N LYS A 290 -32.95 -97.75 -33.67
CA LYS A 290 -32.86 -98.75 -32.60
C LYS A 290 -34.18 -99.48 -32.41
N LYS A 291 -35.31 -98.76 -32.37
CA LYS A 291 -36.65 -99.37 -32.29
C LYS A 291 -36.97 -100.24 -33.50
N SER A 292 -36.59 -99.82 -34.72
CA SER A 292 -36.77 -100.64 -35.93
C SER A 292 -35.93 -101.91 -35.86
N ARG A 293 -34.63 -101.79 -35.54
CA ARG A 293 -33.73 -102.93 -35.37
C ARG A 293 -34.25 -103.91 -34.32
N GLU A 294 -34.75 -103.42 -33.19
CA GLU A 294 -35.33 -104.25 -32.14
C GLU A 294 -36.57 -105.01 -32.64
N LYS A 295 -37.45 -104.36 -33.40
CA LYS A 295 -38.59 -105.02 -34.05
C LYS A 295 -38.14 -106.09 -35.05
N ASP A 296 -37.13 -105.80 -35.87
CA ASP A 296 -36.60 -106.75 -36.85
C ASP A 296 -35.94 -107.96 -36.17
N LEU A 297 -35.23 -107.74 -35.05
CA LEU A 297 -34.66 -108.81 -34.22
C LEU A 297 -35.76 -109.67 -33.58
N GLN A 298 -36.84 -109.06 -33.08
CA GLN A 298 -37.99 -109.78 -32.56
C GLN A 298 -38.66 -110.63 -33.66
N ALA A 299 -38.91 -110.04 -34.84
CA ALA A 299 -39.47 -110.77 -35.97
C ALA A 299 -38.58 -111.94 -36.44
N LEU A 300 -37.25 -111.76 -36.42
CA LEU A 300 -36.30 -112.83 -36.72
C LEU A 300 -36.31 -113.92 -35.65
N ALA A 301 -36.40 -113.55 -34.37
CA ALA A 301 -36.53 -114.51 -33.27
C ALA A 301 -37.81 -115.33 -33.41
N ASP A 302 -38.95 -114.70 -33.66
CA ASP A 302 -40.24 -115.36 -33.90
C ASP A 302 -40.18 -116.31 -35.12
N LEU A 303 -39.53 -115.89 -36.20
CA LEU A 303 -39.37 -116.73 -37.41
C LEU A 303 -38.44 -117.92 -37.15
N THR A 304 -37.37 -117.71 -36.37
CA THR A 304 -36.45 -118.77 -35.96
C THR A 304 -37.15 -119.79 -35.07
N GLU A 305 -37.99 -119.33 -34.14
CA GLU A 305 -38.82 -120.21 -33.30
C GLU A 305 -39.79 -121.02 -34.17
N LYS A 306 -40.50 -120.38 -35.10
CA LYS A 306 -41.37 -121.08 -36.07
C LYS A 306 -40.62 -122.11 -36.90
N TYR A 307 -39.42 -121.78 -37.39
CA TYR A 307 -38.61 -122.72 -38.16
C TYR A 307 -38.17 -123.93 -37.32
N GLU A 308 -37.78 -123.72 -36.06
CA GLU A 308 -37.42 -124.83 -35.18
C GLU A 308 -38.64 -125.69 -34.81
N GLN A 309 -39.82 -125.09 -34.61
CA GLN A 309 -41.09 -125.82 -34.45
C GLN A 309 -41.41 -126.66 -35.69
N GLU A 310 -41.33 -126.09 -36.90
CA GLU A 310 -41.55 -126.81 -38.15
C GLU A 310 -40.52 -127.94 -38.35
N LYS A 311 -39.25 -127.69 -38.03
CA LYS A 311 -38.19 -128.70 -38.08
C LYS A 311 -38.42 -129.84 -37.09
N GLN A 312 -38.90 -129.53 -35.87
CA GLN A 312 -39.30 -130.55 -34.90
C GLN A 312 -40.40 -131.44 -35.47
N VAL A 313 -41.44 -130.85 -36.08
CA VAL A 313 -42.51 -131.60 -36.76
C VAL A 313 -41.96 -132.50 -37.87
N VAL A 314 -41.01 -132.02 -38.68
CA VAL A 314 -40.37 -132.85 -39.74
C VAL A 314 -39.55 -134.00 -39.16
N VAL A 315 -38.82 -133.76 -38.06
CA VAL A 315 -38.06 -134.82 -37.36
C VAL A 315 -39.02 -135.83 -36.76
N GLU A 316 -40.10 -135.39 -36.12
CA GLU A 316 -41.16 -136.25 -35.59
C GLU A 316 -41.81 -137.09 -36.71
N GLU A 317 -42.12 -136.49 -37.87
CA GLU A 317 -42.61 -137.23 -39.04
C GLU A 317 -41.58 -138.27 -39.53
N ARG A 318 -40.29 -137.93 -39.60
CA ARG A 318 -39.22 -138.90 -39.96
C ARG A 318 -39.09 -140.04 -38.95
N ILE A 319 -39.21 -139.75 -37.65
CA ILE A 319 -39.21 -140.78 -36.60
C ILE A 319 -40.43 -141.68 -36.79
N ARG A 320 -41.62 -141.10 -37.00
CA ARG A 320 -42.86 -141.84 -37.27
C ARG A 320 -42.73 -142.75 -38.49
N GLU A 321 -42.17 -142.25 -39.60
CA GLU A 321 -41.90 -143.06 -40.80
C GLU A 321 -40.88 -144.18 -40.54
N ALA A 322 -39.83 -143.92 -39.77
CA ALA A 322 -38.81 -144.91 -39.43
C ALA A 322 -39.37 -146.00 -38.48
N GLU A 323 -40.21 -145.63 -37.52
CA GLU A 323 -40.97 -146.55 -36.68
C GLU A 323 -41.93 -147.39 -37.51
N GLU A 324 -42.64 -146.77 -38.47
CA GLU A 324 -43.53 -147.48 -39.39
C GLU A 324 -42.78 -148.48 -40.27
N LYS A 325 -41.59 -148.12 -40.76
CA LYS A 325 -40.70 -149.06 -41.50
C LYS A 325 -40.19 -150.18 -40.60
N ARG A 326 -39.74 -149.89 -39.39
CA ARG A 326 -39.27 -150.90 -38.43
C ARG A 326 -40.40 -151.87 -38.07
N GLN A 327 -41.63 -151.37 -37.94
CA GLN A 327 -42.80 -152.21 -37.71
C GLN A 327 -43.06 -153.14 -38.90
N LYS A 328 -42.97 -152.62 -40.14
CA LYS A 328 -43.07 -153.44 -41.37
C LYS A 328 -41.97 -154.51 -41.44
N GLU A 329 -40.73 -154.19 -41.10
CA GLU A 329 -39.63 -155.17 -41.05
C GLU A 329 -39.85 -156.26 -39.99
N ILE A 330 -40.38 -155.91 -38.81
CA ILE A 330 -40.76 -156.88 -37.77
C ILE A 330 -41.89 -157.78 -38.29
N ASP A 331 -42.89 -157.20 -38.95
CA ASP A 331 -44.00 -157.95 -39.54
C ASP A 331 -43.53 -158.88 -40.66
N GLU A 332 -42.61 -158.45 -41.51
CA GLU A 332 -41.94 -159.27 -42.53
C GLU A 332 -41.13 -160.40 -41.90
N ARG A 333 -40.35 -160.12 -40.86
CA ARG A 333 -39.58 -161.13 -40.13
C ARG A 333 -40.48 -162.14 -39.42
N ASN A 334 -41.61 -161.69 -38.89
CA ASN A 334 -42.65 -162.56 -38.33
C ASN A 334 -43.27 -163.44 -39.43
N LEU A 335 -43.50 -162.89 -40.62
CA LEU A 335 -43.94 -163.63 -41.81
C LEU A 335 -42.91 -164.68 -42.25
N GLU A 336 -41.62 -164.33 -42.27
CA GLU A 336 -40.51 -165.22 -42.59
C GLU A 336 -40.41 -166.36 -41.56
N CYS A 337 -40.45 -166.04 -40.26
CA CYS A 337 -40.51 -167.03 -39.19
C CYS A 337 -41.75 -167.93 -39.34
N THR A 338 -42.91 -167.36 -39.67
CA THR A 338 -44.13 -168.13 -39.94
C THR A 338 -43.95 -169.04 -41.14
N ARG A 339 -43.28 -168.58 -42.19
CA ARG A 339 -42.98 -169.36 -43.40
C ARG A 339 -41.98 -170.48 -43.13
N ILE A 340 -40.92 -170.24 -42.36
CA ILE A 340 -39.96 -171.27 -41.93
C ILE A 340 -40.66 -172.30 -41.04
N ILE A 341 -41.55 -171.89 -40.13
CA ILE A 341 -42.37 -172.80 -39.34
C ILE A 341 -43.29 -173.62 -40.26
N GLN A 342 -43.94 -172.99 -41.24
CA GLN A 342 -44.77 -173.70 -42.24
C GLN A 342 -43.94 -174.69 -43.07
N ASP A 343 -42.74 -174.33 -43.51
CA ASP A 343 -41.89 -175.16 -44.36
C ASP A 343 -41.17 -176.25 -43.56
N TRP A 344 -40.81 -176.00 -42.31
CA TRP A 344 -40.40 -177.03 -41.34
C TRP A 344 -41.54 -178.02 -41.12
N TRP A 345 -42.76 -177.56 -40.89
CA TRP A 345 -43.92 -178.42 -40.71
C TRP A 345 -44.22 -179.26 -41.96
N ARG A 346 -44.16 -178.65 -43.16
CA ARG A 346 -44.28 -179.37 -44.45
C ARG A 346 -43.16 -180.41 -44.66
N THR A 347 -41.92 -180.09 -44.28
CA THR A 347 -40.78 -181.01 -44.42
C THR A 347 -40.83 -182.16 -43.41
N VAL A 348 -41.31 -181.91 -42.19
CA VAL A 348 -41.61 -182.94 -41.18
C VAL A 348 -42.75 -183.84 -41.67
N MET A 349 -43.79 -183.28 -42.31
CA MET A 349 -44.86 -184.08 -42.95
C MET A 349 -44.30 -185.02 -44.03
N VAL A 350 -43.36 -184.56 -44.85
CA VAL A 350 -42.72 -185.38 -45.91
C VAL A 350 -41.76 -186.43 -45.34
N ARG A 351 -40.92 -186.09 -44.35
CA ARG A 351 -39.89 -186.99 -43.79
C ARG A 351 -40.43 -188.04 -42.82
N LYS A 352 -41.54 -187.76 -42.11
CA LYS A 352 -42.23 -188.74 -41.26
C LYS A 352 -43.35 -189.51 -41.99
N GLN A 353 -43.48 -189.36 -43.32
CA GLN A 353 -44.49 -190.04 -44.15
C GLN A 353 -45.93 -189.84 -43.63
N LEU A 354 -46.24 -188.63 -43.18
CA LEU A 354 -47.55 -188.21 -42.69
C LEU A 354 -48.23 -187.35 -43.75
N GLY A 355 -49.35 -187.83 -44.30
CA GLY A 355 -50.07 -187.16 -45.39
C GLY A 355 -49.81 -187.78 -46.76
N PRO A 356 -50.28 -187.16 -47.86
CA PRO A 356 -50.76 -187.83 -49.08
C PRO A 356 -49.70 -188.48 -50.01
N TYR A 357 -48.49 -188.82 -49.53
CA TYR A 357 -47.35 -189.26 -50.35
C TYR A 357 -46.79 -190.67 -50.02
N GLY A 358 -47.56 -191.57 -49.39
CA GLY A 358 -47.16 -192.97 -49.11
C GLY A 358 -47.56 -193.99 -50.21
N LYS A 359 -46.72 -195.00 -50.46
CA LYS A 359 -47.01 -196.13 -51.38
C LYS A 359 -48.11 -197.05 -50.82
N LYS A 360 -49.05 -197.41 -51.70
CA LYS A 360 -50.21 -198.29 -51.49
C LYS A 360 -49.88 -199.62 -50.79
N LYS A 361 -50.58 -199.93 -49.69
CA LYS A 361 -50.94 -201.29 -49.25
C LYS A 361 -52.34 -201.28 -48.59
N LYS A 362 -53.15 -202.25 -49.02
CA LYS A 362 -54.41 -202.82 -48.48
C LYS A 362 -55.14 -202.09 -47.32
N GLY A 363 -56.37 -201.64 -47.63
CA GLY A 363 -57.64 -201.73 -46.85
C GLY A 363 -57.68 -201.20 -45.41
N ALA A 364 -58.79 -200.72 -44.84
CA ALA A 364 -60.14 -200.35 -45.27
C ALA A 364 -60.85 -199.84 -44.01
N LYS A 365 -61.73 -198.82 -44.14
CA LYS A 365 -62.87 -198.48 -43.23
C LYS A 365 -62.49 -197.95 -41.81
N LYS A 366 -63.18 -196.99 -41.18
CA LYS A 366 -64.47 -196.29 -41.40
C LYS A 366 -64.64 -195.19 -40.31
N LYS A 367 -65.44 -194.14 -40.61
CA LYS A 367 -66.27 -193.29 -39.69
C LYS A 367 -65.51 -192.43 -38.65
N GLY A 368 -65.83 -191.17 -38.38
CA GLY A 368 -66.92 -190.30 -38.82
C GLY A 368 -67.18 -189.20 -37.77
N GLY A 369 -67.59 -188.01 -38.24
CA GLY A 369 -68.25 -186.95 -37.46
C GLY A 369 -67.31 -186.00 -36.70
N LYS A 370 -67.69 -184.76 -36.37
CA LYS A 370 -68.85 -183.89 -36.67
C LYS A 370 -68.58 -182.56 -35.94
N LYS A 371 -69.19 -181.46 -36.43
CA LYS A 371 -69.44 -180.15 -35.77
C LYS A 371 -68.25 -179.18 -35.68
N LYS A 372 -68.34 -178.04 -36.38
CA LYS A 372 -69.02 -176.77 -36.01
C LYS A 372 -68.28 -176.02 -34.89
N LYS A 373 -67.45 -175.05 -35.27
CA LYS A 373 -67.66 -173.61 -35.05
C LYS A 373 -66.68 -172.85 -35.92
#